data_AF-A0A2U8WFT8-F1
#
_entry.id   AF-A0A2U8WFT8-F1
#
_cell.length_a   1.000
_cell.length_b   1.000
_cell.length_c   1.000
_cell.angle_alpha   90.00
_cell.angle_beta   90.00
_cell.angle_gamma   90.00
#
_symmetry.space_group_name_H-M   'P 1'
#
loop_
_entity.id
_entity.type
_entity.pdbx_description
1 polymer ?
#
loop_
_entity_poly.entity_id
_entity_poly.type
_entity_poly.pdbx_seq_one_letter_code
_entity_poly.pdbx_strand_id
1 'polypeptide(L)'
;MRLFIAGTSPRSRRTIETVRRVCDAHLADGYDLEIIDIYQQQALADADSILAAPTLVKLQPPPVRRITGDLSDERRILQGLGLHPAETKDLDDS
;
A
#
# COMPACT_ATOMS: atom_id res chain seq x y z
N MET A 1 0.58 2.64 6.73
CA MET A 1 0.42 2.63 5.25
C MET A 1 -0.98 3.09 4.93
N ARG A 2 -1.19 3.74 3.78
CA ARG A 2 -2.49 4.31 3.40
C ARG A 2 -2.90 3.86 2.00
N LEU A 3 -4.10 3.32 1.87
CA LEU A 3 -4.71 2.93 0.61
C LEU A 3 -5.87 3.86 0.27
N PHE A 4 -5.69 4.64 -0.78
CA PHE A 4 -6.70 5.54 -1.33
C PHE A 4 -7.54 4.83 -2.37
N ILE A 5 -8.85 4.80 -2.17
CA ILE A 5 -9.84 4.22 -3.09
C ILE A 5 -10.85 5.29 -3.52
N ALA A 6 -11.43 5.10 -4.71
CA ALA A 6 -12.54 5.91 -5.20
C ALA A 6 -13.85 5.15 -5.02
N GLY A 7 -14.50 5.35 -3.86
CA GLY A 7 -15.80 4.75 -3.55
C GLY A 7 -15.78 3.24 -3.31
N THR A 8 -16.96 2.67 -3.10
CA THR A 8 -17.17 1.27 -2.65
C THR A 8 -17.40 0.28 -3.78
N SER A 9 -16.73 0.46 -4.92
CA SER A 9 -16.87 -0.45 -6.06
C SER A 9 -16.29 -1.85 -5.77
N PRO A 10 -16.71 -2.90 -6.51
CA PRO A 10 -16.08 -4.22 -6.43
C PRO A 10 -14.56 -4.19 -6.67
N ARG A 11 -14.10 -3.24 -7.50
CA ARG A 11 -12.66 -3.00 -7.77
C ARG A 11 -11.94 -2.51 -6.51
N SER A 12 -12.55 -1.60 -5.74
CA SER A 12 -11.99 -1.11 -4.48
C SER A 12 -11.86 -2.25 -3.45
N ARG A 13 -12.91 -3.08 -3.31
CA ARG A 13 -12.89 -4.24 -2.41
C ARG A 13 -11.78 -5.24 -2.75
N ARG A 14 -11.69 -5.62 -4.03
CA ARG A 14 -10.61 -6.51 -4.52
C ARG A 14 -9.23 -5.90 -4.27
N THR A 15 -9.08 -4.60 -4.45
CA THR A 15 -7.82 -3.89 -4.20
C THR A 15 -7.43 -3.98 -2.73
N ILE A 16 -8.37 -3.73 -1.82
CA ILE A 16 -8.15 -3.86 -0.37
C ILE A 16 -7.72 -5.29 -0.01
N GLU A 17 -8.45 -6.29 -0.48
CA GLU A 17 -8.15 -7.71 -0.20
C GLU A 17 -6.77 -8.10 -0.73
N THR A 18 -6.41 -7.66 -1.95
CA THR A 18 -5.11 -7.93 -2.55
C THR A 18 -4.00 -7.29 -1.73
N VAL A 19 -4.09 -5.99 -1.43
CA VAL A 19 -3.09 -5.27 -0.64
C VAL A 19 -2.92 -5.90 0.74
N ARG A 20 -4.02 -6.23 1.43
CA ARG A 20 -3.97 -6.93 2.72
C ARG A 20 -3.22 -8.25 2.61
N ARG A 21 -3.56 -9.08 1.63
CA ARG A 21 -2.89 -10.38 1.42
C ARG A 21 -1.38 -10.21 1.16
N VAL A 22 -0.98 -9.25 0.34
CA VAL A 22 0.45 -8.96 0.09
C VAL A 22 1.13 -8.51 1.37
N CYS A 23 0.47 -7.63 2.13
CA CYS A 23 1.02 -7.17 3.40
C CYS A 23 1.13 -8.32 4.42
N ASP A 24 0.10 -9.14 4.60
CA ASP A 24 0.13 -10.31 5.50
C ASP A 24 1.24 -11.30 5.12
N ALA A 25 1.50 -11.49 3.81
CA ALA A 25 2.51 -12.43 3.32
C ALA A 25 3.96 -11.93 3.48
N HIS A 26 4.17 -10.60 3.44
CA HIS A 26 5.52 -10.01 3.36
C HIS A 26 5.90 -9.12 4.55
N LEU A 27 4.93 -8.62 5.32
CA LEU A 27 5.11 -7.76 6.49
C LEU A 27 4.74 -8.54 7.75
N ALA A 28 5.59 -9.51 8.12
CA ALA A 28 5.39 -10.37 9.29
C ALA A 28 5.46 -9.61 10.63
N ASP A 29 6.15 -8.46 10.66
CA ASP A 29 6.31 -7.61 11.86
C ASP A 29 5.06 -6.75 12.16
N GLY A 30 3.99 -6.96 11.41
CA GLY A 30 2.78 -6.17 11.48
C GLY A 30 2.84 -4.96 10.55
N TYR A 31 1.65 -4.56 10.09
CA TYR A 31 1.48 -3.38 9.27
C TYR A 31 0.21 -2.65 9.69
N ASP A 32 0.24 -1.34 9.62
CA ASP A 32 -0.96 -0.52 9.74
C ASP A 32 -1.43 -0.15 8.33
N LEU A 33 -2.63 -0.57 7.94
CA LEU A 33 -3.23 -0.23 6.66
C LEU A 33 -4.52 0.54 6.89
N GLU A 34 -4.42 1.85 6.66
CA GLU A 34 -5.54 2.77 6.68
C GLU A 34 -6.18 2.82 5.28
N ILE A 35 -7.50 2.64 5.20
CA ILE A 35 -8.25 2.70 3.94
C ILE A 35 -8.98 4.04 3.91
N ILE A 36 -8.68 4.84 2.90
CA ILE A 36 -9.20 6.21 2.76
C ILE A 36 -10.01 6.27 1.47
N ASP A 37 -11.28 6.63 1.59
CA ASP A 37 -12.12 6.92 0.43
C ASP A 37 -11.95 8.39 0.04
N ILE A 38 -11.38 8.65 -1.13
CA ILE A 38 -11.10 10.02 -1.59
C ILE A 38 -12.37 10.85 -1.78
N TYR A 39 -13.55 10.22 -1.95
CA TYR A 39 -14.82 10.93 -2.03
C TYR A 39 -15.36 11.34 -0.66
N GLN A 40 -15.00 10.61 0.40
CA GLN A 40 -15.45 10.91 1.77
C GLN A 40 -14.42 11.76 2.53
N GLN A 41 -13.13 11.59 2.23
CA GLN A 41 -12.01 12.17 2.97
C GLN A 41 -11.04 12.91 2.04
N GLN A 42 -11.55 13.87 1.25
CA GLN A 42 -10.74 14.67 0.31
C GLN A 42 -9.53 15.33 0.97
N ALA A 43 -9.67 15.86 2.18
CA ALA A 43 -8.58 16.51 2.90
C ALA A 43 -7.34 15.61 3.11
N LEU A 44 -7.54 14.29 3.31
CA LEU A 44 -6.43 13.34 3.43
C LEU A 44 -5.79 13.05 2.08
N ALA A 45 -6.59 12.96 1.02
CA ALA A 45 -6.11 12.78 -0.34
C ALA A 45 -5.23 13.97 -0.76
N ASP A 46 -5.66 15.20 -0.43
CA ASP A 46 -4.91 16.42 -0.72
C ASP A 46 -3.60 16.48 0.09
N ALA A 47 -3.64 16.12 1.37
CA ALA A 47 -2.45 16.09 2.23
C ALA A 47 -1.36 15.15 1.71
N ASP A 48 -1.74 14.00 1.13
CA ASP A 48 -0.82 13.03 0.52
C ASP A 48 -0.62 13.26 -1.01
N SER A 49 -1.18 14.36 -1.56
CA SER A 49 -1.12 14.74 -2.98
C SER A 49 -1.59 13.62 -3.93
N ILE A 50 -2.73 13.02 -3.62
CA ILE A 50 -3.32 11.91 -4.35
C ILE A 50 -4.16 12.46 -5.51
N LEU A 51 -3.63 12.34 -6.73
CA LEU A 51 -4.31 12.80 -7.95
C LEU A 51 -5.18 11.72 -8.62
N ALA A 52 -4.95 10.44 -8.28
CA ALA A 52 -5.64 9.32 -8.90
C ALA A 52 -5.84 8.17 -7.90
N ALA A 53 -6.93 7.43 -8.07
CA ALA A 53 -7.23 6.23 -7.29
C ALA A 53 -7.44 5.01 -8.22
N PRO A 54 -7.04 3.80 -7.79
CA PRO A 54 -6.49 3.49 -6.47
C PRO A 54 -5.00 3.80 -6.35
N THR A 55 -4.59 4.32 -5.18
CA THR A 55 -3.18 4.62 -4.85
C THR A 55 -2.83 4.10 -3.47
N LEU A 56 -1.72 3.37 -3.36
CA LEU A 56 -1.18 2.89 -2.09
C LEU A 56 0.10 3.67 -1.75
N VAL A 57 0.15 4.22 -0.54
CA VAL A 57 1.27 5.00 -0.02
C VAL A 57 1.85 4.33 1.22
N LYS A 58 3.14 4.04 1.16
CA LYS A 58 3.98 3.61 2.28
C LYS A 58 4.72 4.81 2.81
N LEU A 59 4.30 5.29 3.97
CA LEU A 59 4.93 6.40 4.69
C LEU A 59 6.10 5.93 5.55
N GLN A 60 6.04 4.70 6.07
CA GLN A 60 7.02 4.11 6.97
C GLN A 60 7.18 2.60 6.74
N PRO A 61 8.35 2.02 7.05
CA PRO A 61 9.62 2.73 7.24
C PRO A 61 10.08 3.42 5.95
N PRO A 62 10.89 4.49 6.02
CA PRO A 62 11.41 5.18 4.84
C PRO A 62 12.29 4.24 3.99
N PRO A 63 12.42 4.51 2.67
CA PRO A 63 11.90 5.67 1.94
C PRO A 63 10.40 5.62 1.70
N VAL A 64 9.76 6.79 1.63
CA VAL A 64 8.34 6.91 1.28
C VAL A 64 8.14 6.43 -0.15
N ARG A 65 7.24 5.48 -0.35
CA ARG A 65 6.92 4.94 -1.67
C ARG A 65 5.44 5.00 -1.95
N ARG A 66 5.09 5.23 -3.22
CA ARG A 66 3.70 5.30 -3.67
C ARG A 66 3.54 4.51 -4.96
N ILE A 67 2.41 3.82 -5.09
CA ILE A 67 2.02 3.11 -6.30
C ILE A 67 0.58 3.48 -6.65
N THR A 68 0.37 3.84 -7.91
CA THR A 68 -0.92 4.26 -8.46
C THR A 68 -1.28 3.35 -9.63
N GLY A 69 -2.56 3.00 -9.77
CA GLY A 69 -3.05 2.22 -10.90
C GLY A 69 -3.65 0.89 -10.47
N ASP A 70 -3.37 -0.19 -11.21
CA ASP A 70 -3.98 -1.50 -10.93
C ASP A 70 -3.23 -2.28 -9.84
N LEU A 71 -3.74 -2.21 -8.62
CA LEU A 71 -3.23 -2.94 -7.44
C LEU A 71 -3.80 -4.37 -7.36
N SER A 72 -4.00 -5.00 -8.51
CA SER A 72 -4.46 -6.40 -8.62
C SER A 72 -3.28 -7.38 -8.68
N ASP A 73 -2.10 -6.90 -9.07
CA ASP A 73 -0.87 -7.67 -9.23
C ASP A 73 0.05 -7.47 -8.03
N GLU A 74 0.27 -8.55 -7.29
CA GLU A 74 1.14 -8.61 -6.12
C GLU A 74 2.57 -8.18 -6.44
N ARG A 75 3.13 -8.57 -7.59
CA ARG A 75 4.49 -8.20 -7.97
C ARG A 75 4.65 -6.71 -8.17
N ARG A 76 3.63 -6.07 -8.76
CA ARG A 76 3.58 -4.61 -8.90
C ARG A 76 3.51 -3.93 -7.54
N ILE A 77 2.66 -4.43 -6.64
CA ILE A 77 2.56 -3.89 -5.27
C ILE A 77 3.92 -3.99 -4.57
N LEU A 78 4.58 -5.14 -4.63
CA LEU A 78 5.89 -5.35 -4.00
C LEU A 78 6.97 -4.40 -4.54
N GLN A 79 7.10 -4.31 -5.88
CA GLN A 79 8.04 -3.36 -6.49
C GLN A 79 7.72 -1.90 -6.13
N GLY A 80 6.43 -1.54 -6.19
CA GLY A 80 5.95 -0.21 -5.84
C GLY A 80 6.25 0.15 -4.39
N LEU A 81 6.11 -0.81 -3.47
CA LEU A 81 6.41 -0.66 -2.04
C LEU A 81 7.90 -0.83 -1.71
N GLY A 82 8.73 -1.19 -2.71
CA GLY A 82 10.15 -1.51 -2.50
C GLY A 82 10.36 -2.66 -1.53
N LEU A 83 9.39 -3.57 -1.45
CA LEU A 83 9.51 -4.78 -0.66
C LEU A 83 10.17 -5.83 -1.54
N HIS A 84 11.37 -6.24 -1.15
CA HIS A 84 11.96 -7.46 -1.68
C HIS A 84 11.28 -8.65 -0.96
N PRO A 85 10.94 -9.75 -1.66
CA PRO A 85 10.55 -10.97 -0.98
C PRO A 85 11.66 -11.29 0.02
N ALA A 86 11.31 -11.39 1.31
CA ALA A 86 12.23 -11.37 2.43
C ALA A 86 13.57 -12.07 2.09
N GLU A 87 14.59 -11.27 1.77
CA GLU A 87 15.95 -11.71 2.01
C GLU A 87 16.03 -11.75 3.53
N THR A 88 16.10 -12.98 4.04
CA THR A 88 16.50 -13.30 5.39
C THR A 88 17.53 -12.26 5.82
N LYS A 89 17.19 -11.52 6.87
CA LYS A 89 18.09 -10.61 7.54
C LYS A 89 19.26 -11.47 8.02
N ASP A 90 20.27 -11.63 7.17
CA ASP A 90 21.57 -12.13 7.59
C ASP A 90 22.00 -11.20 8.71
N LEU A 91 22.00 -11.75 9.92
CA LEU A 91 22.59 -11.14 11.09
C LEU A 91 24.09 -11.03 10.82
N ASP A 92 24.49 -9.96 10.15
CA ASP A 92 25.87 -9.50 10.10
C ASP A 92 25.88 -8.06 10.57
N ASP A 93 25.90 -7.90 11.90
CA ASP A 93 26.64 -6.79 12.51
C ASP A 93 27.07 -7.21 13.92
N SER A 94 28.33 -7.65 13.98
CA SER A 94 29.35 -7.42 15.02
C SER A 94 29.14 -7.93 16.46
#